data_AF-A0A0C4ZQ59-F1
#
_entry.id   AF-A0A0C4ZQ59-F1
#
_cell.length_a   1.000
_cell.length_b   1.000
_cell.length_c   1.000
_cell.angle_alpha   90.00
_cell.angle_beta   90.00
_cell.angle_gamma   90.00
#
_symmetry.space_group_name_H-M   'P 1'
#
loop_
_entity.id
_entity.type
_entity.pdbx_description
1 polymer ?
#
loop_
_entity_poly.entity_id
_entity_poly.type
_entity_poly.pdbx_seq_one_letter_code
_entity_poly.pdbx_strand_id
1 'polypeptide(L)'
;MNLVTATIVISALLSTILITVSFWLPQMNPDHEKLSPYECGFDPLGSARLPFSLRFFLVAILFLLFDLEIALLLPLPWGDQLSTPLMTFSWAFIILALLTLGLIYEWTQGGLEWAE
;
A
#
# COMPACT_ATOMS: atom_id res chain seq x y z
N MET A 1 -26.45 15.28 8.29
CA MET A 1 -25.35 14.55 7.65
C MET A 1 -24.30 14.28 8.71
N ASN A 2 -23.88 13.04 8.92
CA ASN A 2 -22.83 12.73 9.89
C ASN A 2 -21.51 13.37 9.46
N LEU A 3 -20.63 13.70 10.40
CA LEU A 3 -19.35 14.35 10.10
C LEU A 3 -18.52 13.54 9.08
N VAL A 4 -18.48 12.21 9.24
CA VAL A 4 -17.80 11.30 8.29
C VAL A 4 -18.40 11.38 6.88
N THR A 5 -19.72 11.34 6.76
CA THR A 5 -20.38 11.48 5.45
C THR A 5 -20.14 12.85 4.84
N ALA A 6 -20.06 13.90 5.67
CA ALA A 6 -19.78 15.25 5.20
C ALA A 6 -18.34 15.40 4.68
N THR A 7 -17.33 14.88 5.39
CA THR A 7 -15.93 14.98 4.95
C THR A 7 -15.66 14.20 3.67
N ILE A 8 -16.24 13.00 3.53
CA ILE A 8 -16.11 12.20 2.29
C ILE A 8 -16.76 12.92 1.11
N VAL A 9 -17.97 13.44 1.28
CA VAL A 9 -18.68 14.16 0.20
C VAL A 9 -17.93 15.43 -0.20
N ILE A 10 -17.47 16.23 0.77
CA ILE A 10 -16.75 17.47 0.49
C ILE A 10 -15.41 17.20 -0.20
N SER A 11 -14.63 16.22 0.25
CA SER A 11 -13.32 15.89 -0.36
C SER A 11 -13.47 15.35 -1.78
N ALA A 12 -14.43 14.44 -2.01
CA ALA A 12 -14.75 13.93 -3.33
C ALA A 12 -15.20 15.08 -4.26
N LEU A 13 -16.16 15.90 -3.80
CA LEU A 13 -16.67 17.02 -4.58
C LEU A 13 -15.57 18.03 -4.92
N LEU A 14 -14.72 18.41 -3.96
CA LEU A 14 -13.59 19.31 -4.20
C LEU A 14 -12.62 18.73 -5.22
N SER A 15 -12.24 17.45 -5.10
CA SER A 15 -11.33 16.81 -6.05
C SER A 15 -11.90 16.78 -7.48
N THR A 16 -13.19 16.46 -7.62
CA THR A 16 -13.87 16.45 -8.92
C THR A 16 -13.97 17.85 -9.52
N ILE A 17 -14.31 18.87 -8.73
CA ILE A 17 -14.36 20.26 -9.20
C ILE A 17 -12.98 20.69 -9.70
N LEU A 18 -11.92 20.46 -8.93
CA LEU A 18 -10.56 20.83 -9.33
C LEU A 18 -10.12 20.12 -10.61
N ILE A 19 -10.44 18.83 -10.75
CA ILE A 19 -10.18 18.08 -12.00
C ILE A 19 -10.96 18.71 -13.16
N THR A 20 -12.26 18.97 -13.01
CA THR A 20 -13.06 19.58 -14.08
C THR A 20 -12.52 20.95 -14.49
N VAL A 21 -12.17 21.82 -13.54
CA VAL A 21 -11.57 23.12 -13.85
C VAL A 21 -10.22 22.93 -14.56
N SER A 22 -9.38 22.01 -14.12
CA SER A 22 -8.08 21.75 -14.73
C SER A 22 -8.17 21.23 -16.17
N PHE A 23 -9.23 20.50 -16.51
CA PHE A 23 -9.43 19.99 -17.88
C PHE A 23 -10.13 20.99 -18.81
N TRP A 24 -11.07 21.79 -18.30
CA TRP A 24 -11.94 22.65 -19.13
C TRP A 24 -11.49 24.11 -19.21
N LEU A 25 -10.73 24.63 -18.24
CA LEU A 25 -10.27 26.02 -18.23
C LEU A 25 -9.08 26.28 -19.18
N PRO A 26 -8.06 25.41 -19.28
CA PRO A 26 -6.91 25.66 -20.14
C PRO A 26 -7.21 25.46 -21.62
N GLN A 27 -6.56 26.24 -22.48
CA GLN A 27 -6.58 25.99 -23.92
C GLN A 27 -5.65 24.81 -24.26
N MET A 28 -6.23 23.70 -24.70
CA MET A 28 -5.48 22.52 -25.14
C MET A 28 -5.01 22.69 -26.59
N ASN A 29 -3.70 22.58 -26.83
CA ASN A 29 -3.11 22.52 -28.17
C ASN A 29 -2.22 21.26 -28.29
N PRO A 30 -2.85 20.08 -28.49
CA PRO A 30 -2.13 18.81 -28.58
C PRO A 30 -1.30 18.75 -29.86
N ASP A 31 -0.05 18.34 -29.73
CA ASP A 31 0.80 17.94 -30.85
C ASP A 31 1.33 16.52 -30.58
N HIS A 32 1.89 15.88 -31.60
CA HIS A 32 2.33 14.49 -31.49
C HIS A 32 3.48 14.32 -30.48
N GLU A 33 4.37 15.30 -30.38
CA GLU A 33 5.55 15.30 -29.49
C GLU A 33 5.20 15.55 -28.01
N LYS A 34 4.19 16.39 -27.70
CA LYS A 34 3.67 16.59 -26.34
C LYS A 34 2.89 15.39 -25.85
N LEU A 35 2.32 14.62 -26.77
CA LEU A 35 1.55 13.41 -26.45
C LEU A 35 2.43 12.14 -26.43
N SER A 36 3.68 12.19 -26.92
CA SER A 36 4.60 11.07 -26.85
C SER A 36 5.18 10.85 -25.45
N PRO A 37 5.52 9.60 -25.07
CA PRO A 37 6.18 9.32 -23.80
C PRO A 37 7.51 10.06 -23.65
N TYR A 38 7.80 10.51 -22.44
CA TYR A 38 9.06 11.19 -22.15
C TYR A 38 10.21 10.20 -21.88
N GLU A 39 11.24 10.21 -22.70
CA GLU A 39 12.50 9.46 -22.50
C GLU A 39 13.72 10.40 -22.58
N CYS A 40 13.75 11.40 -21.68
CA CYS A 40 14.87 12.35 -21.56
C CYS A 40 15.21 13.14 -22.85
N GLY A 41 14.23 13.33 -23.73
CA GLY A 41 14.40 14.01 -25.02
C GLY A 41 14.79 13.09 -26.18
N PHE A 42 14.82 11.78 -25.96
CA PHE A 42 15.00 10.77 -27.00
C PHE A 42 13.70 10.04 -27.30
N ASP A 43 13.64 9.42 -28.49
CA ASP A 43 12.56 8.52 -28.84
C ASP A 43 12.68 7.21 -28.05
N PRO A 44 11.58 6.69 -27.50
CA PRO A 44 11.62 5.46 -26.74
C PRO A 44 12.02 4.28 -27.62
N LEU A 45 13.04 3.53 -27.18
CA LEU A 45 13.54 2.35 -27.90
C LEU A 45 12.51 1.20 -27.92
N GLY A 46 11.51 1.24 -27.06
CA GLY A 46 10.45 0.25 -26.96
C GLY A 46 9.32 0.66 -26.03
N SER A 47 8.46 -0.29 -25.67
CA SER A 47 7.38 -0.03 -24.72
C SER A 47 7.91 0.00 -23.29
N ALA A 48 7.39 0.91 -22.46
CA ALA A 48 7.60 0.86 -21.00
C ALA A 48 6.92 -0.36 -20.32
N ARG A 49 6.10 -1.12 -21.05
CA ARG A 49 5.37 -2.30 -20.54
C ARG A 49 6.16 -3.61 -20.70
N LEU A 50 7.48 -3.54 -20.59
CA LEU A 50 8.34 -4.71 -20.59
C LEU A 50 8.42 -5.30 -19.18
N PRO A 51 8.71 -6.61 -19.02
CA PRO A 51 8.93 -7.21 -17.72
C PRO A 51 10.05 -6.47 -16.97
N PHE A 52 9.73 -5.96 -15.79
CA PHE A 52 10.68 -5.31 -14.90
C PHE A 52 11.03 -6.24 -13.74
N SER A 53 12.32 -6.33 -13.40
CA SER A 53 12.81 -7.15 -12.29
C SER A 53 12.46 -6.49 -10.95
N LEU A 54 11.44 -7.00 -10.26
CA LEU A 54 11.13 -6.60 -8.88
C LEU A 54 12.12 -7.25 -7.91
N ARG A 55 13.19 -6.53 -7.59
CA ARG A 55 14.25 -7.02 -6.67
C ARG A 55 13.78 -7.28 -5.23
N PHE A 56 12.61 -6.77 -4.85
CA PHE A 56 12.02 -6.88 -3.51
C PHE A 56 10.77 -7.78 -3.48
N PHE A 57 10.67 -8.74 -4.40
CA PHE A 57 9.50 -9.63 -4.47
C PHE A 57 9.25 -10.41 -3.17
N LEU A 58 10.30 -10.91 -2.52
CA LEU A 58 10.17 -11.66 -1.27
C LEU A 58 9.63 -10.77 -0.13
N VAL A 59 10.08 -9.51 -0.06
CA VAL A 59 9.56 -8.51 0.88
C VAL A 59 8.07 -8.24 0.64
N ALA A 60 7.60 -8.25 -0.61
CA ALA A 60 6.18 -8.06 -0.92
C ALA A 60 5.30 -9.22 -0.42
N ILE A 61 5.78 -10.46 -0.54
CA ILE A 61 5.08 -11.63 0.04
C ILE A 61 5.07 -11.53 1.57
N LEU A 62 6.21 -11.18 2.16
CA LEU A 62 6.32 -11.01 3.60
C LEU A 62 5.34 -9.95 4.11
N PHE A 63 5.28 -8.79 3.45
CA PHE A 63 4.32 -7.73 3.75
C PHE A 63 2.87 -8.24 3.75
N LEU A 64 2.48 -9.06 2.77
CA LEU A 64 1.13 -9.62 2.69
C LEU A 64 0.80 -10.53 3.88
N LEU A 65 1.77 -11.33 4.35
CA LEU A 65 1.61 -12.15 5.54
C LEU A 65 1.46 -11.30 6.81
N PHE A 66 2.33 -10.28 6.98
CA PHE A 66 2.26 -9.35 8.10
C PHE A 66 0.95 -8.57 8.14
N ASP A 67 0.40 -8.16 6.99
CA ASP A 67 -0.87 -7.44 6.91
C ASP A 67 -2.04 -8.30 7.43
N LEU A 68 -2.05 -9.60 7.07
CA LEU A 68 -3.04 -10.55 7.59
C LEU A 68 -2.92 -10.72 9.11
N GLU A 69 -1.69 -10.80 9.64
CA GLU A 69 -1.47 -10.95 11.07
C GLU A 69 -1.85 -9.68 11.86
N ILE A 70 -1.63 -8.48 11.30
CA ILE A 70 -2.14 -7.23 11.90
C ILE A 70 -3.67 -7.24 11.96
N ALA A 71 -4.34 -7.73 10.91
CA ALA A 71 -5.79 -7.87 10.93
C ALA A 71 -6.27 -8.81 12.05
N LEU A 72 -5.51 -9.86 12.38
CA LEU A 72 -5.79 -10.76 13.51
C LEU A 72 -5.56 -10.11 14.88
N LEU A 73 -4.66 -9.13 14.98
CA LEU A 73 -4.38 -8.38 16.23
C LEU A 73 -5.31 -7.17 16.43
N LEU A 74 -5.98 -6.69 15.37
CA LEU A 74 -6.93 -5.58 15.45
C LEU A 74 -8.03 -5.72 16.52
N PRO A 75 -8.62 -6.91 16.77
CA PRO A 75 -9.71 -7.03 17.74
C PRO A 75 -9.30 -7.05 19.22
N LEU A 76 -8.00 -6.92 19.54
CA LEU A 76 -7.51 -6.99 20.93
C LEU A 76 -8.15 -5.99 21.90
N PRO A 77 -8.44 -4.72 21.54
CA PRO A 77 -9.11 -3.78 22.46
C PRO A 77 -10.49 -4.26 22.92
N TRP A 78 -11.23 -4.98 22.06
CA TRP A 78 -12.50 -5.61 22.46
C TRP A 78 -12.27 -6.90 23.24
N GLY A 79 -11.17 -7.60 22.97
CA GLY A 79 -10.77 -8.80 23.68
C GLY A 79 -10.48 -8.59 25.17
N ASP A 80 -10.07 -7.38 25.57
CA ASP A 80 -9.88 -7.00 26.98
C ASP A 80 -11.20 -6.96 27.78
N GLN A 81 -12.33 -6.78 27.09
CA GLN A 81 -13.66 -6.71 27.71
C GLN A 81 -14.31 -8.09 27.89
N LEU A 82 -13.65 -9.17 27.45
CA LEU A 82 -14.17 -10.53 27.60
C LEU A 82 -14.09 -11.01 29.05
N SER A 83 -14.79 -12.11 29.35
CA SER A 83 -14.75 -12.73 30.69
C SER A 83 -13.36 -13.29 31.07
N THR A 84 -12.49 -13.52 30.08
CA THR A 84 -11.16 -14.12 30.25
C THR A 84 -10.07 -13.35 29.48
N PRO A 85 -9.80 -12.07 29.83
CA PRO A 85 -8.89 -11.21 29.07
C PRO A 85 -7.44 -11.73 29.09
N LEU A 86 -7.01 -12.35 30.20
CA LEU A 86 -5.68 -12.96 30.31
C LEU A 86 -5.45 -14.06 29.25
N MET A 87 -6.50 -14.84 28.92
CA MET A 87 -6.41 -15.87 27.89
C MET A 87 -6.24 -15.23 26.50
N THR A 88 -7.03 -14.19 26.19
CA THR A 88 -6.87 -13.42 24.94
C THR A 88 -5.47 -12.83 24.82
N PHE A 89 -4.93 -12.21 25.88
CA PHE A 89 -3.57 -11.69 25.88
C PHE A 89 -2.52 -12.78 25.68
N SER A 90 -2.71 -13.97 26.27
CA SER A 90 -1.77 -15.08 26.07
C SER A 90 -1.73 -15.55 24.62
N TRP A 91 -2.87 -15.62 23.94
CA TRP A 91 -2.93 -15.95 22.51
C TRP A 91 -2.32 -14.87 21.63
N ALA A 92 -2.60 -13.60 21.94
CA ALA A 92 -2.00 -12.46 21.24
C ALA A 92 -0.47 -12.47 21.35
N PHE A 93 0.06 -12.78 22.54
CA PHE A 93 1.48 -12.91 22.79
C PHE A 93 2.10 -14.05 21.99
N ILE A 94 1.43 -15.21 21.90
CA ILE A 94 1.90 -16.35 21.09
C ILE A 94 1.99 -15.95 19.61
N ILE A 95 0.99 -15.25 19.07
CA ILE A 95 1.01 -14.76 17.68
C ILE A 95 2.18 -13.80 17.46
N LEU A 96 2.35 -12.80 18.33
CA LEU A 96 3.47 -11.86 18.25
C LEU A 96 4.84 -12.55 18.37
N ALA A 97 4.97 -13.55 19.23
CA ALA A 97 6.19 -14.35 19.35
C ALA A 97 6.48 -15.13 18.06
N LEU A 98 5.46 -15.72 17.44
CA LEU A 98 5.62 -16.45 16.18
C LEU A 98 6.02 -15.51 15.04
N LEU A 99 5.38 -14.35 14.93
CA LEU A 99 5.68 -13.30 13.97
C LEU A 99 7.12 -12.79 14.08
N THR A 100 7.57 -12.50 15.30
CA THR A 100 8.94 -12.03 15.55
C THR A 100 9.98 -13.11 15.24
N LEU A 101 9.70 -14.38 15.58
CA LEU A 101 10.57 -15.51 15.21
C LEU A 101 10.64 -15.73 13.70
N GLY A 102 9.51 -15.64 12.99
CA GLY A 102 9.46 -15.72 11.53
C GLY A 102 10.28 -14.62 10.85
N LEU A 103 10.16 -13.38 11.36
CA LEU A 103 10.95 -12.25 10.86
C LEU A 103 12.46 -12.46 11.08
N ILE A 104 12.85 -12.91 12.27
CA ILE A 104 14.25 -13.20 12.58
C ILE A 104 14.77 -14.29 11.64
N TYR A 105 13.99 -15.35 11.39
CA TYR A 105 14.37 -16.40 10.47
C TYR A 105 14.62 -15.86 9.05
N GLU A 106 13.66 -15.14 8.48
CA GLU A 106 13.79 -14.53 7.14
C GLU A 106 14.99 -13.58 7.05
N TRP A 107 15.24 -12.80 8.10
CA TRP A 107 16.42 -11.94 8.15
C TRP A 107 17.72 -12.76 8.13
N THR A 108 17.82 -13.82 8.96
CA THR A 108 19.02 -14.66 8.95
C THR A 108 19.26 -15.40 7.63
N GLN A 109 18.21 -15.65 6.85
CA GLN A 109 18.31 -16.24 5.51
C GLN A 109 18.62 -15.21 4.41
N GLY A 110 18.79 -13.93 4.76
CA GLY A 110 18.99 -12.86 3.78
C GLY A 110 17.73 -12.54 2.96
N GLY A 111 16.54 -12.98 3.39
CA GLY A 111 15.29 -12.73 2.67
C GLY A 111 14.88 -11.26 2.61
N LEU A 112 15.50 -10.42 3.46
CA LEU A 112 15.37 -8.96 3.45
C LEU A 112 16.46 -8.27 2.62
N GLU A 113 17.49 -9.00 2.19
CA GLU A 113 18.54 -8.49 1.32
C GLU A 113 18.08 -8.47 -0.14
N TRP A 114 18.71 -7.62 -0.93
CA TRP A 114 18.34 -7.49 -2.33
C TRP A 114 18.97 -8.62 -3.13
N ALA A 115 18.18 -9.24 -4.01
CA ALA A 115 18.76 -10.04 -5.07
C ALA A 115 19.58 -9.10 -5.97
N GLU A 116 20.91 -9.25 -5.94
CA GLU A 116 21.82 -8.65 -6.92
C GLU A 116 21.54 -9.18 -8.33
#